data_AF-A0A2T5IMW8-F1
#
_entry.id   AF-A0A2T5IMW8-F1
#
_cell.length_a   1.000
_cell.length_b   1.000
_cell.length_c   1.000
_cell.angle_alpha   90.00
_cell.angle_beta   90.00
_cell.angle_gamma   90.00
#
_symmetry.space_group_name_H-M   'P 1'
#
loop_
_entity.id
_entity.type
_entity.pdbx_description
1 polymer ?
#
loop_
_entity_poly.entity_id
_entity_poly.type
_entity_poly.pdbx_seq_one_letter_code
_entity_poly.pdbx_strand_id
1 'polypeptide(L)' 'MRIFENRNIVFVTKPSKESVVSPIMEKETRCNVIVKSIFDPDKLGTFSREYNRTEYRRY' A
#
# COMPACT_ATOMS: atom_id res chain seq x y z
N MET A 1 -24.19 -3.68 5.79
CA MET A 1 -23.31 -4.87 5.84
C MET A 1 -21.88 -4.40 5.97
N ARG A 2 -21.12 -4.86 6.96
CA ARG A 2 -19.73 -4.41 7.17
C ARG A 2 -18.76 -5.50 6.70
N ILE A 3 -18.37 -5.40 5.43
CA ILE A 3 -17.67 -6.46 4.68
C ILE A 3 -16.25 -6.71 5.23
N PHE A 4 -15.62 -5.68 5.77
CA PHE A 4 -14.20 -5.67 6.10
C PHE A 4 -13.89 -5.90 7.58
N GLU A 5 -14.83 -5.68 8.50
CA GLU A 5 -14.54 -5.80 9.94
C GLU A 5 -13.97 -7.16 10.34
N ASN A 6 -13.01 -7.16 11.27
CA ASN A 6 -12.36 -8.36 11.83
C ASN A 6 -11.63 -9.24 10.80
N ARG A 7 -11.26 -8.68 9.64
CA ARG A 7 -10.42 -9.38 8.66
C ARG A 7 -8.97 -8.91 8.74
N ASN A 8 -8.07 -9.81 8.37
CA ASN A 8 -6.67 -9.48 8.17
C ASN A 8 -6.47 -8.99 6.73
N ILE A 9 -5.88 -7.80 6.58
CA ILE A 9 -5.48 -7.28 5.27
C ILE A 9 -3.96 -7.31 5.20
N VAL A 10 -3.41 -7.95 4.17
CA VAL A 10 -1.98 -7.86 3.89
C VAL A 10 -1.75 -6.63 3.03
N PHE A 11 -1.06 -5.64 3.59
CA PHE A 11 -0.71 -4.42 2.88
C PHE A 11 0.71 -4.52 2.34
N VAL A 12 0.81 -4.60 1.01
CA VAL A 12 2.06 -4.68 0.25
C VAL A 12 2.28 -3.33 -0.41
N THR A 13 3.29 -2.59 0.05
CA THR A 13 3.60 -1.26 -0.47
C THR A 13 5.12 -1.01 -0.44
N LYS A 14 5.56 0.05 -1.13
CA LYS A 14 6.93 0.57 -0.98
C LYS A 14 7.14 1.09 0.45
N PRO A 15 8.37 1.01 0.97
CA PRO A 15 8.72 1.51 2.30
C PRO A 15 8.20 2.94 2.51
N SER A 16 7.84 3.24 3.75
CA SER A 16 7.37 4.56 4.21
C SER A 16 5.94 4.94 3.86
N LYS A 17 5.23 4.21 2.98
CA LYS A 17 3.79 4.44 2.77
C LYS A 17 2.92 3.76 3.82
N GLU A 18 3.40 2.66 4.40
CA GLU A 18 2.68 1.94 5.45
C GLU A 18 2.41 2.80 6.70
N SER A 19 3.32 3.71 7.06
CA SER A 19 3.21 4.50 8.29
C SER A 19 2.03 5.47 8.29
N VAL A 20 1.55 5.85 7.10
CA VAL A 20 0.40 6.75 6.94
C VAL A 20 -0.87 5.98 6.60
N VAL A 21 -0.78 4.98 5.72
CA VAL A 21 -1.97 4.30 5.18
C VAL A 21 -2.53 3.26 6.14
N SER A 22 -1.68 2.49 6.83
CA SER A 22 -2.12 1.45 7.76
C SER A 22 -3.05 1.97 8.88
N PRO A 23 -2.71 3.03 9.64
CA PRO A 23 -3.59 3.52 10.70
C PRO A 23 -4.92 4.07 10.18
N ILE A 24 -4.94 4.66 8.99
CA ILE A 24 -6.18 5.14 8.35
C ILE A 24 -7.05 3.94 7.98
N MET A 25 -6.48 2.90 7.36
CA MET A 25 -7.24 1.71 6.99
C MET A 25 -7.81 1.00 8.21
N GLU A 26 -7.03 0.79 9.27
CA GLU A 26 -7.51 0.12 10.49
C GLU A 26 -8.66 0.90 11.13
N LYS A 27 -8.55 2.23 11.20
CA LYS A 27 -9.60 3.10 11.74
C LYS A 27 -10.90 3.00 10.97
N GLU A 28 -10.84 3.08 9.65
CA GLU A 28 -12.05 3.17 8.80
C GLU A 28 -12.67 1.79 8.53
N THR A 29 -11.86 0.73 8.50
CA THR A 29 -12.33 -0.63 8.12
C THR A 29 -12.47 -1.57 9.31
N ARG A 30 -11.87 -1.25 10.46
CA ARG A 30 -11.70 -2.14 11.63
C ARG A 30 -11.09 -3.50 11.27
N CYS A 31 -10.24 -3.49 10.24
CA CYS A 31 -9.36 -4.62 9.91
C CYS A 31 -8.11 -4.59 10.78
N ASN A 32 -7.41 -5.72 10.79
CA ASN A 32 -6.03 -5.80 11.24
C ASN A 32 -5.11 -5.70 10.01
N VAL A 33 -4.29 -4.65 9.92
CA VAL A 33 -3.42 -4.42 8.77
C VAL A 33 -2.04 -5.01 9.01
N ILE A 34 -1.72 -6.05 8.26
CA ILE A 34 -0.41 -6.73 8.30
C ILE A 34 0.48 -6.11 7.23
N VAL A 35 1.47 -5.34 7.64
CA VAL A 35 2.50 -4.79 6.74
C VAL A 35 3.55 -5.87 6.50
N LYS A 36 3.77 -6.24 5.24
CA LYS A 36 4.84 -7.17 4.85
C LYS A 36 5.81 -6.50 3.89
N SER A 37 7.02 -6.23 4.38
CA SER A 37 8.15 -5.70 3.59
C SER A 37 8.83 -6.74 2.69
N ILE A 38 8.48 -8.03 2.85
CA ILE A 38 9.08 -9.13 2.07
C ILE A 38 8.61 -9.18 0.62
N PHE A 39 7.53 -8.48 0.29
CA PHE A 39 7.01 -8.40 -1.06
C PHE A 39 7.61 -7.18 -1.72
N ASP A 40 8.50 -7.39 -2.69
CA ASP A 40 9.05 -6.33 -3.54
C ASP A 40 8.04 -6.04 -4.65
N PRO A 41 7.26 -4.95 -4.56
CA PRO A 41 6.23 -4.64 -5.54
C PRO A 41 6.81 -4.29 -6.92
N ASP A 42 8.11 -4.00 -7.02
CA ASP A 42 8.81 -3.84 -8.29
C ASP A 42 9.13 -5.21 -8.93
N LYS A 43 9.44 -6.25 -8.14
CA LYS A 43 9.59 -7.63 -8.64
C LYS A 43 8.27 -8.31 -8.96
N LEU A 44 7.21 -7.97 -8.25
CA LEU A 44 5.87 -8.55 -8.45
C LEU A 44 5.14 -7.97 -9.67
N GLY A 45 5.74 -6.99 -10.38
CA GLY A 45 5.13 -6.38 -11.56
C GLY A 45 3.87 -5.57 -11.25
N THR A 46 3.61 -5.25 -9.98
CA THR A 46 2.37 -4.59 -9.50
C THR A 46 2.27 -3.11 -9.86
N PHE A 47 3.32 -2.51 -10.43
CA PHE A 47 3.26 -1.16 -10.97
C PHE A 47 3.17 -1.20 -12.50
N SER A 48 1.95 -1.23 -13.03
CA SER A 48 1.69 -0.69 -14.36
C SER A 48 2.16 0.77 -14.34
N ARG A 49 3.18 1.13 -15.12
CA ARG A 49 3.75 2.48 -15.18
C ARG A 49 2.77 3.49 -15.81
N GLU A 50 1.57 3.64 -15.27
CA GLU A 50 0.52 4.54 -15.78
C GLU A 50 0.74 6.01 -15.39
N TYR A 51 1.78 6.31 -14.61
CA TYR A 51 2.14 7.69 -14.29
C TYR A 51 3.12 8.24 -15.33
N ASN A 52 2.62 9.09 -16.24
CA ASN A 52 3.46 9.93 -17.09
C ASN A 52 4.29 10.87 -16.20
N ARG A 53 5.55 10.50 -15.92
CA ARG A 53 6.53 11.42 -15.33
C ARG A 53 6.98 12.42 -16.41
N THR A 54 6.14 13.40 -16.72
CA THR A 54 6.64 14.70 -17.12
C THR A 54 7.34 15.30 -15.90
N GLU A 55 8.55 15.81 -16.07
CA GLU A 55 9.40 16.44 -15.05
C GLU A 55 10.34 15.51 -14.27
N TYR A 56 11.36 15.01 -14.97
CA TYR A 56 12.72 15.00 -14.42
C TYR A 56 13.54 16.03 -15.21
N ARG A 57 13.51 17.30 -14.77
CA ARG A 57 14.50 18.28 -15.21
C ARG A 57 15.79 17.98 -14.45
N ARG A 58 16.79 17.54 -15.21
CA ARG A 58 18.15 17.22 -14.77
C ARG A 58 18.73 18.39 -13.95
N TYR A 59 19.32 18.06 -12.80
CA TYR A 59 20.46 18.82 -12.25
C TYR A 59 21.73 18.34 -12.95
#